data_AF-A0A966SIN7-F1
#
_entry.id   AF-A0A966SIN7-F1
#
_cell.length_a   1.000
_cell.length_b   1.000
_cell.length_c   1.000
_cell.angle_alpha   90.00
_cell.angle_beta   90.00
_cell.angle_gamma   90.00
#
_symmetry.space_group_name_H-M   'P 1'
#
loop_
_entity.id
_entity.type
_entity.pdbx_description
1 polymer ?
#
loop_
_entity_poly.entity_id
_entity_poly.type
_entity_poly.pdbx_seq_one_letter_code
_entity_poly.pdbx_strand_id
1 'polypeptide(L)'
;MNRTAVLNVVGLTESLLGERTPRITAFRKRGAVVNLAPAFPAVTTVAQSNYLTGTKPAQHGIVANGWYDRELAEVQFWKQSNHLVHGHKIWDELRARDHRFTCAKLFWWYNMYSTADWSITPRPMYPADGRKVFDIYTWPYTIRDAIKHDLGEFPFPGFWGPNAGIQTPVGQPDCASRWIAESAKWIENKYQPTLNLVYLPHLDYNFQRLGPQHPDCRRDLALIDDLVGELILFFQKRNVQVVLLSEYGISPVDK
;
A
#
# COMPACT_ATOMS: atom_id res chain seq x y z
N MET A 1 -15.27 -17.85 -5.51
CA MET A 1 -14.73 -16.58 -6.04
C MET A 1 -13.32 -16.82 -6.58
N ASN A 2 -12.89 -16.08 -7.60
CA ASN A 2 -11.50 -16.14 -8.07
C ASN A 2 -10.57 -15.46 -7.05
N ARG A 3 -9.43 -16.09 -6.75
CA ARG A 3 -8.41 -15.49 -5.90
C ARG A 3 -7.84 -14.25 -6.60
N THR A 4 -7.78 -13.11 -5.92
CA THR A 4 -7.42 -11.83 -6.52
C THR A 4 -6.33 -11.13 -5.72
N ALA A 5 -5.35 -10.53 -6.41
CA ALA A 5 -4.35 -9.64 -5.84
C ALA A 5 -4.53 -8.22 -6.41
N VAL A 6 -4.84 -7.28 -5.54
CA VAL A 6 -4.91 -5.85 -5.84
C VAL A 6 -3.58 -5.22 -5.47
N LEU A 7 -2.83 -4.82 -6.49
CA LEU A 7 -1.57 -4.10 -6.36
C LEU A 7 -1.88 -2.60 -6.49
N ASN A 8 -1.79 -1.88 -5.37
CA ASN A 8 -1.94 -0.44 -5.34
C ASN A 8 -0.56 0.21 -5.46
N VAL A 9 -0.27 0.75 -6.63
CA VAL A 9 0.96 1.51 -6.93
C VAL A 9 0.59 2.98 -6.92
N VAL A 10 0.78 3.63 -5.77
CA VAL A 10 0.45 5.05 -5.59
C VAL A 10 1.23 5.91 -6.59
N GLY A 11 0.63 7.01 -7.05
CA GLY A 11 1.28 7.93 -8.00
C GLY A 11 1.37 7.42 -9.44
N LEU A 12 1.05 6.15 -9.72
CA LEU A 12 1.12 5.59 -11.07
C LEU A 12 -0.05 6.05 -11.93
N THR A 13 0.12 7.15 -12.66
CA THR A 13 -0.84 7.61 -13.68
C THR A 13 -0.55 7.00 -15.04
N GLU A 14 -1.56 6.99 -15.92
CA GLU A 14 -1.41 6.50 -17.29
C GLU A 14 -0.31 7.24 -18.06
N SER A 15 -0.14 8.55 -17.82
CA SER A 15 0.89 9.39 -18.45
C SER A 15 2.33 8.97 -18.14
N LEU A 16 2.55 8.15 -17.12
CA LEU A 16 3.86 7.64 -16.73
C LEU A 16 4.19 6.29 -17.39
N LEU A 17 3.22 5.69 -18.10
CA LEU A 17 3.42 4.41 -18.78
C LEU A 17 4.18 4.61 -20.09
N GLY A 18 5.16 3.75 -20.37
CA GLY A 18 5.97 3.85 -21.59
C GLY A 18 7.27 3.05 -21.52
N GLU A 19 8.33 3.57 -22.15
CA GLU A 19 9.63 2.90 -22.31
C GLU A 19 10.29 2.50 -20.99
N ARG A 20 10.02 3.24 -19.91
CA ARG A 20 10.56 2.98 -18.56
C ARG A 20 9.70 2.05 -17.73
N THR A 21 8.50 1.71 -18.19
CA THR A 21 7.59 0.78 -17.52
C THR A 21 7.13 -0.34 -18.47
N PRO A 22 8.07 -1.08 -19.10
CA PRO A 22 7.73 -2.06 -20.13
C PRO A 22 6.88 -3.23 -19.58
N ARG A 23 7.09 -3.68 -18.35
CA ARG A 23 6.34 -4.82 -17.77
C ARG A 23 4.90 -4.45 -17.45
N ILE A 24 4.68 -3.30 -16.82
CA ILE A 24 3.35 -2.75 -16.55
C ILE A 24 2.65 -2.40 -17.87
N THR A 25 3.36 -1.80 -18.82
CA THR A 25 2.81 -1.48 -20.15
C THR A 25 2.39 -2.76 -20.89
N ALA A 26 3.20 -3.82 -20.83
CA ALA A 26 2.83 -5.12 -21.38
C ALA A 26 1.61 -5.70 -20.66
N PHE A 27 1.55 -5.65 -19.33
CA PHE A 27 0.39 -6.11 -18.56
C PHE A 27 -0.89 -5.39 -18.98
N ARG A 28 -0.84 -4.06 -19.09
CA ARG A 28 -1.94 -3.20 -19.55
C ARG A 28 -2.46 -3.64 -20.92
N LYS A 29 -1.57 -3.86 -21.90
CA LYS A 29 -1.95 -4.25 -23.28
C LYS A 29 -2.71 -5.58 -23.37
N ARG A 30 -2.54 -6.47 -22.37
CA ARG A 30 -3.18 -7.79 -22.31
C ARG A 30 -4.50 -7.79 -21.54
N GLY A 31 -4.79 -6.70 -20.83
CA GLY A 31 -5.93 -6.60 -19.90
C GLY A 31 -6.92 -5.52 -20.31
N ALA A 32 -7.80 -5.18 -19.37
CA ALA A 32 -8.70 -4.04 -19.49
C ALA A 32 -8.15 -2.86 -18.67
N VAL A 33 -8.45 -1.65 -19.13
CA VAL A 33 -8.12 -0.40 -18.43
C VAL A 33 -9.41 0.35 -18.16
N VAL A 34 -9.57 0.81 -16.92
CA VAL A 34 -10.70 1.62 -16.50
C VAL A 34 -10.16 2.86 -15.80
N ASN A 35 -10.64 4.01 -16.22
CA ASN A 35 -10.34 5.29 -15.58
C ASN A 35 -11.35 5.55 -14.47
N LEU A 36 -10.84 5.94 -13.30
CA LEU A 36 -11.65 6.27 -12.14
C LEU A 36 -11.54 7.75 -11.84
N ALA A 37 -12.63 8.37 -11.40
CA ALA A 37 -12.55 9.69 -10.81
C ALA A 37 -11.76 9.59 -9.49
N PRO A 38 -10.65 10.33 -9.33
CA PRO A 38 -9.83 10.24 -8.13
C PRO A 38 -10.62 10.72 -6.92
N ALA A 39 -10.22 10.25 -5.73
CA ALA A 39 -10.80 10.73 -4.49
C ALA A 39 -10.53 12.22 -4.28
N PHE A 40 -11.45 12.93 -3.62
CA PHE A 40 -11.24 14.32 -3.21
C PHE A 40 -11.46 14.45 -1.69
N PRO A 41 -10.48 14.97 -0.94
CA PRO A 41 -9.14 15.38 -1.39
C PRO A 41 -8.26 14.20 -1.84
N ALA A 42 -7.38 14.45 -2.80
CA ALA A 42 -6.52 13.45 -3.43
C ALA A 42 -5.31 13.09 -2.55
N VAL A 43 -5.58 12.41 -1.43
CA VAL A 43 -4.58 11.97 -0.46
C VAL A 43 -4.79 10.50 -0.06
N THR A 44 -3.72 9.84 0.36
CA THR A 44 -3.63 8.38 0.55
C THR A 44 -4.77 7.77 1.34
N THR A 45 -4.98 8.27 2.56
CA THR A 45 -5.99 7.74 3.50
C THR A 45 -7.41 7.84 2.96
N VAL A 46 -7.70 8.92 2.23
CA VAL A 46 -8.99 9.19 1.61
C VAL A 46 -9.21 8.27 0.43
N ALA A 47 -8.24 8.22 -0.50
CA ALA A 47 -8.32 7.37 -1.68
C ALA A 47 -8.44 5.88 -1.34
N GLN A 48 -7.62 5.40 -0.39
CA GLN A 48 -7.72 4.00 0.06
C GLN A 48 -9.05 3.73 0.75
N SER A 49 -9.58 4.64 1.56
CA SER A 49 -10.89 4.45 2.20
C SER A 49 -12.03 4.41 1.19
N ASN A 50 -11.97 5.21 0.12
CA ASN A 50 -12.91 5.11 -1.00
C ASN A 50 -12.86 3.70 -1.62
N TYR A 51 -11.67 3.19 -1.95
CA TYR A 51 -11.53 1.87 -2.56
C TYR A 51 -12.01 0.73 -1.67
N LEU A 52 -11.65 0.78 -0.38
CA LEU A 52 -11.95 -0.31 0.56
C LEU A 52 -13.42 -0.33 0.99
N THR A 53 -14.16 0.77 0.86
CA THR A 53 -15.58 0.87 1.25
C THR A 53 -16.54 0.98 0.06
N GLY A 54 -16.06 1.43 -1.10
CA GLY A 54 -16.92 1.83 -2.22
C GLY A 54 -17.72 3.11 -1.97
N THR A 55 -17.41 3.87 -0.92
CA THR A 55 -18.16 5.07 -0.52
C THR A 55 -17.29 6.34 -0.56
N LYS A 56 -17.90 7.52 -0.42
CA LYS A 56 -17.18 8.82 -0.42
C LYS A 56 -16.79 9.26 1.01
N PRO A 57 -15.91 10.26 1.17
CA PRO A 57 -15.47 10.76 2.49
C PRO A 57 -16.58 11.14 3.44
N ALA A 58 -17.67 11.70 2.93
CA ALA A 58 -18.87 12.04 3.72
C ALA A 58 -19.53 10.83 4.39
N GLN A 59 -19.26 9.60 3.91
CA GLN A 59 -19.85 8.35 4.41
C GLN A 59 -18.87 7.56 5.28
N HIS A 60 -17.65 7.33 4.80
CA HIS A 60 -16.65 6.57 5.56
C HIS A 60 -15.87 7.41 6.59
N GLY A 61 -16.07 8.73 6.62
CA GLY A 61 -15.54 9.64 7.65
C GLY A 61 -14.09 10.05 7.51
N ILE A 62 -13.35 9.52 6.53
CA ILE A 62 -11.93 9.84 6.32
C ILE A 62 -11.81 10.96 5.29
N VAL A 63 -11.38 12.13 5.72
CA VAL A 63 -11.31 13.34 4.88
C VAL A 63 -9.89 13.88 4.66
N ALA A 64 -8.88 13.35 5.37
CA ALA A 64 -7.48 13.78 5.25
C ALA A 64 -6.52 12.72 5.84
N ASN A 65 -5.22 12.83 5.52
CA ASN A 65 -4.16 12.02 6.14
C ASN A 65 -3.92 12.32 7.62
N GLY A 66 -4.45 13.45 8.10
CA GLY A 66 -4.46 13.83 9.50
C GLY A 66 -5.40 15.00 9.76
N TRP A 67 -5.78 15.20 11.01
CA TRP A 67 -6.65 16.29 11.44
C TRP A 67 -6.35 16.67 12.89
N TYR A 68 -6.88 17.82 13.30
CA TYR A 68 -6.80 18.28 14.69
C TYR A 68 -7.94 17.65 15.50
N ASP A 69 -7.57 16.85 16.49
CA ASP A 69 -8.48 16.33 17.50
C ASP A 69 -8.75 17.42 18.53
N ARG A 70 -10.00 17.91 18.58
CA ARG A 70 -10.37 19.03 19.45
C ARG A 70 -10.49 18.64 20.92
N GLU A 71 -10.81 17.38 21.21
CA GLU A 71 -10.95 16.89 22.58
C GLU A 71 -9.57 16.74 23.23
N LEU A 72 -8.60 16.27 22.45
CA LEU A 72 -7.22 16.08 22.91
C LEU A 72 -6.34 17.32 22.70
N ALA A 73 -6.80 18.29 21.89
CA ALA A 73 -6.01 19.41 21.41
C ALA A 73 -4.71 18.97 20.69
N GLU A 74 -4.80 17.90 19.90
CA GLU A 74 -3.65 17.27 19.24
C GLU A 74 -3.80 17.26 17.72
N VAL A 75 -2.70 17.53 17.01
CA VAL A 75 -2.63 17.23 15.57
C VAL A 75 -2.27 15.76 15.39
N GLN A 76 -3.15 15.03 14.71
CA GLN A 76 -3.07 13.59 14.59
C GLN A 76 -2.91 13.18 13.13
N PHE A 77 -1.74 12.63 12.77
CA PHE A 77 -1.47 12.13 11.42
C PHE A 77 -1.41 10.61 11.38
N TRP A 78 -1.78 10.05 10.22
CA TRP A 78 -1.50 8.66 9.83
C TRP A 78 -2.01 7.63 10.84
N LYS A 79 -3.19 7.86 11.42
CA LYS A 79 -3.81 6.92 12.35
C LYS A 79 -4.08 5.58 11.65
N GLN A 80 -3.89 4.50 12.39
CA GLN A 80 -3.93 3.13 11.85
C GLN A 80 -5.16 2.33 12.30
N SER A 81 -5.95 2.82 13.25
CA SER A 81 -7.15 2.11 13.74
C SER A 81 -8.19 1.98 12.64
N ASN A 82 -8.57 0.74 12.29
CA ASN A 82 -9.60 0.48 11.29
C ASN A 82 -10.99 1.00 11.71
N HIS A 83 -11.25 1.11 13.01
CA HIS A 83 -12.52 1.63 13.55
C HIS A 83 -12.81 3.08 13.14
N LEU A 84 -11.80 3.86 12.75
CA LEU A 84 -11.98 5.23 12.27
C LEU A 84 -12.67 5.29 10.90
N VAL A 85 -12.58 4.21 10.12
CA VAL A 85 -13.19 4.16 8.80
C VAL A 85 -14.59 3.59 8.97
N HIS A 86 -15.62 4.40 8.76
CA HIS A 86 -17.01 3.97 8.86
C HIS A 86 -17.46 3.16 7.62
N GLY A 87 -18.59 2.46 7.74
CA GLY A 87 -19.17 1.62 6.69
C GLY A 87 -18.51 0.23 6.56
N HIS A 88 -19.14 -0.64 5.77
CA HIS A 88 -18.63 -1.99 5.51
C HIS A 88 -17.40 -1.96 4.60
N LYS A 89 -16.44 -2.83 4.88
CA LYS A 89 -15.24 -2.99 4.05
C LYS A 89 -15.48 -4.08 3.03
N ILE A 90 -14.81 -3.99 1.88
CA ILE A 90 -14.98 -4.93 0.78
C ILE A 90 -14.78 -6.39 1.22
N TRP A 91 -13.85 -6.65 2.14
CA TRP A 91 -13.64 -8.01 2.65
C TRP A 91 -14.76 -8.48 3.58
N ASP A 92 -15.40 -7.59 4.33
CA ASP A 92 -16.56 -7.95 5.17
C ASP A 92 -17.77 -8.29 4.30
N GLU A 93 -18.01 -7.48 3.27
CA GLU A 93 -19.06 -7.70 2.26
C GLU A 93 -18.87 -9.03 1.51
N LEU A 94 -17.62 -9.33 1.11
CA LEU A 94 -17.31 -10.59 0.42
C LEU A 94 -17.40 -11.79 1.36
N ARG A 95 -17.00 -11.65 2.63
CA ARG A 95 -17.16 -12.70 3.65
C ARG A 95 -18.61 -12.99 4.00
N ALA A 96 -19.49 -11.99 3.95
CA ALA A 96 -20.93 -12.21 4.10
C ALA A 96 -21.53 -13.04 2.95
N ARG A 97 -20.91 -13.02 1.75
CA ARG A 97 -21.33 -13.79 0.58
C ARG A 97 -20.72 -15.19 0.51
N ASP A 98 -19.50 -15.36 1.01
CA ASP A 98 -18.83 -16.67 1.14
C ASP A 98 -18.04 -16.70 2.46
N HIS A 99 -18.49 -17.49 3.43
CA HIS A 99 -17.87 -17.59 4.75
C HIS A 99 -16.43 -18.14 4.72
N ARG A 100 -15.99 -18.73 3.61
CA ARG A 100 -14.60 -19.18 3.42
C ARG A 100 -13.70 -18.09 2.87
N PHE A 101 -14.25 -16.92 2.53
CA PHE A 101 -13.50 -15.79 2.00
C PHE A 101 -12.49 -15.30 3.04
N THR A 102 -11.24 -15.19 2.59
CA THR A 102 -10.13 -14.68 3.40
C THR A 102 -9.43 -13.49 2.72
N CYS A 103 -8.96 -12.54 3.52
CA CYS A 103 -8.30 -11.32 3.06
C CYS A 103 -6.95 -11.12 3.76
N ALA A 104 -5.92 -10.86 2.96
CA ALA A 104 -4.66 -10.29 3.42
C ALA A 104 -4.60 -8.80 3.08
N LYS A 105 -4.39 -7.95 4.09
CA LYS A 105 -4.26 -6.50 3.96
C LYS A 105 -2.83 -6.09 4.32
N LEU A 106 -2.02 -5.77 3.31
CA LEU A 106 -0.59 -5.50 3.47
C LEU A 106 -0.28 -4.04 3.16
N PHE A 107 0.05 -3.29 4.21
CA PHE A 107 0.47 -1.88 4.19
C PHE A 107 -0.55 -0.87 3.67
N TRP A 108 -1.75 -1.29 3.32
CA TRP A 108 -2.90 -0.39 3.17
C TRP A 108 -3.23 0.27 4.51
N TRP A 109 -3.61 1.55 4.50
CA TRP A 109 -3.89 2.35 5.68
C TRP A 109 -5.12 1.90 6.45
N TYR A 110 -5.20 2.34 7.70
CA TYR A 110 -6.22 1.91 8.67
C TYR A 110 -6.24 0.39 8.82
N ASN A 111 -5.07 -0.22 9.01
CA ASN A 111 -4.91 -1.67 9.01
C ASN A 111 -5.01 -2.30 10.40
N MET A 112 -4.63 -1.56 11.43
CA MET A 112 -4.62 -2.08 12.80
C MET A 112 -6.06 -2.32 13.25
N TYR A 113 -6.29 -3.48 13.85
CA TYR A 113 -7.62 -3.90 14.30
C TYR A 113 -8.67 -3.98 13.17
N SER A 114 -8.23 -4.25 11.93
CA SER A 114 -9.14 -4.62 10.85
C SER A 114 -9.62 -6.06 11.01
N THR A 115 -10.76 -6.38 10.40
CA THR A 115 -11.33 -7.74 10.34
C THR A 115 -10.71 -8.61 9.24
N ALA A 116 -9.64 -8.15 8.57
CA ALA A 116 -8.90 -8.95 7.61
C ALA A 116 -8.17 -10.10 8.32
N ASP A 117 -8.16 -11.28 7.70
CA ASP A 117 -7.58 -12.51 8.28
C ASP A 117 -6.08 -12.36 8.53
N TRP A 118 -5.39 -11.67 7.63
CA TRP A 118 -3.98 -11.34 7.76
C TRP A 118 -3.73 -9.85 7.53
N SER A 119 -3.04 -9.21 8.46
CA SER A 119 -2.69 -7.79 8.37
C SER A 119 -1.21 -7.59 8.62
N ILE A 120 -0.56 -6.72 7.85
CA ILE A 120 0.80 -6.22 8.11
C ILE A 120 0.82 -4.73 7.84
N THR A 121 1.31 -3.91 8.76
CA THR A 121 1.44 -2.44 8.58
C THR A 121 2.59 -1.89 9.42
N PRO A 122 3.24 -0.78 9.04
CA PRO A 122 4.22 -0.09 9.89
C PRO A 122 3.62 0.25 11.26
N ARG A 123 4.40 0.02 12.32
CA ARG A 123 4.07 0.42 13.69
C ARG A 123 5.33 0.84 14.46
N PRO A 124 5.62 2.14 14.55
CA PRO A 124 6.51 2.65 15.59
C PRO A 124 5.95 2.32 16.97
N MET A 125 6.81 1.81 17.86
CA MET A 125 6.51 1.55 19.26
C MET A 125 7.28 2.52 20.14
N TYR A 126 6.60 3.03 21.16
CA TYR A 126 7.14 3.95 22.16
C TYR A 126 7.03 3.31 23.54
N PRO A 127 7.96 2.41 23.90
CA PRO A 127 8.04 1.86 25.26
C PRO A 127 8.21 2.94 26.34
N ALA A 128 7.88 2.58 27.58
CA ALA A 128 7.94 3.50 28.74
C ALA A 128 9.34 4.06 29.01
N ASP A 129 10.40 3.42 28.49
CA ASP A 129 11.78 3.88 28.57
C ASP A 129 12.13 5.00 27.56
N GLY A 130 11.13 5.51 26.83
CA GLY A 130 11.28 6.64 25.91
C GLY A 130 11.95 6.29 24.58
N ARG A 131 12.32 5.02 24.34
CA ARG A 131 12.85 4.61 23.04
C ARG A 131 11.78 4.73 21.96
N LYS A 132 12.25 4.86 20.72
CA LYS A 132 11.44 4.73 19.52
C LYS A 132 11.89 3.49 18.77
N VAL A 133 11.08 2.44 18.78
CA VAL A 133 11.38 1.18 18.11
C VAL A 133 10.54 1.12 16.84
N PHE A 134 11.21 1.14 15.69
CA PHE A 134 10.54 0.96 14.41
C PHE A 134 10.25 -0.51 14.17
N ASP A 135 9.00 -0.82 13.86
CA ASP A 135 8.57 -2.20 13.64
C ASP A 135 7.33 -2.27 12.76
N ILE A 136 6.78 -3.46 12.65
CA ILE A 136 5.51 -3.76 12.01
C ILE A 136 4.49 -4.26 13.04
N TYR A 137 3.22 -3.89 12.83
CA TYR A 137 2.10 -4.59 13.41
C TYR A 137 1.70 -5.73 12.49
N THR A 138 1.39 -6.88 13.07
CA THR A 138 0.79 -8.00 12.34
C THR A 138 -0.45 -8.54 13.04
N TRP A 139 -1.34 -9.10 12.24
CA TRP A 139 -2.40 -9.98 12.72
C TRP A 139 -2.46 -11.22 11.83
N PRO A 140 -2.50 -12.43 12.39
CA PRO A 140 -2.24 -12.76 13.79
C PRO A 140 -0.83 -12.36 14.23
N TYR A 141 -0.64 -12.08 15.53
CA TYR A 141 0.64 -11.58 16.08
C TYR A 141 1.84 -12.49 15.81
N THR A 142 1.61 -13.80 15.69
CA THR A 142 2.65 -14.80 15.39
C THR A 142 3.33 -14.59 14.04
N ILE A 143 2.73 -13.82 13.12
CA ILE A 143 3.35 -13.49 11.84
C ILE A 143 4.55 -12.57 12.01
N ARG A 144 4.58 -11.70 13.03
CA ARG A 144 5.62 -10.67 13.17
C ARG A 144 7.01 -11.29 13.24
N ASP A 145 7.22 -12.24 14.14
CA ASP A 145 8.54 -12.84 14.33
C ASP A 145 8.91 -13.77 13.15
N ALA A 146 7.93 -14.54 12.66
CA ALA A 146 8.15 -15.46 11.54
C ALA A 146 8.57 -14.73 10.25
N ILE A 147 7.87 -13.65 9.88
CA ILE A 147 8.18 -12.93 8.65
C ILE A 147 9.50 -12.16 8.74
N LYS A 148 9.84 -11.64 9.93
CA LYS A 148 11.10 -10.95 10.17
C LYS A 148 12.29 -11.91 10.20
N HIS A 149 12.07 -13.15 10.63
CA HIS A 149 13.09 -14.19 10.52
C HIS A 149 13.43 -14.48 9.05
N ASP A 150 12.42 -14.60 8.19
CA ASP A 150 12.61 -14.98 6.79
C ASP A 150 13.03 -13.81 5.88
N LEU A 151 12.48 -12.61 6.11
CA LEU A 151 12.69 -11.43 5.24
C LEU A 151 13.62 -10.37 5.85
N GLY A 152 13.99 -10.52 7.12
CA GLY A 152 14.67 -9.49 7.89
C GLY A 152 13.75 -8.36 8.37
N GLU A 153 14.34 -7.39 9.05
CA GLU A 153 13.65 -6.21 9.57
C GLU A 153 13.00 -5.38 8.44
N PHE A 154 11.83 -4.82 8.71
CA PHE A 154 11.21 -3.88 7.77
C PHE A 154 12.08 -2.61 7.67
N PRO A 155 12.46 -2.16 6.45
CA PRO A 155 13.32 -1.00 6.25
C PRO A 155 12.54 0.32 6.47
N PHE A 156 12.12 0.56 7.71
CA PHE A 156 11.25 1.68 8.09
C PHE A 156 11.75 3.05 7.62
N PRO A 157 13.06 3.40 7.72
CA PRO A 157 13.56 4.68 7.21
C PRO A 157 13.38 4.87 5.70
N GLY A 158 13.36 3.78 4.93
CA GLY A 158 13.08 3.81 3.49
C GLY A 158 11.58 3.85 3.16
N PHE A 159 10.72 3.66 4.16
CA PHE A 159 9.26 3.78 4.03
C PHE A 159 8.76 5.19 4.39
N TRP A 160 9.36 5.79 5.43
CA TRP A 160 8.91 7.07 5.95
C TRP A 160 10.07 7.92 6.47
N GLY A 161 10.04 9.21 6.13
CA GLY A 161 11.03 10.20 6.54
C GLY A 161 11.96 10.61 5.39
N PRO A 162 13.05 11.34 5.68
CA PRO A 162 13.92 11.93 4.66
C PRO A 162 14.63 10.89 3.77
N ASN A 163 14.71 9.65 4.24
CA ASN A 163 15.39 8.55 3.58
C ASN A 163 14.50 7.76 2.59
N ALA A 164 13.21 8.08 2.51
CA ALA A 164 12.32 7.43 1.55
C ALA A 164 12.74 7.80 0.10
N GLY A 165 12.80 6.79 -0.78
CA GLY A 165 13.15 6.97 -2.19
C GLY A 165 14.61 7.40 -2.45
N ILE A 166 15.52 7.26 -1.49
CA ILE A 166 16.96 7.41 -1.73
C ILE A 166 17.71 6.13 -1.41
N GLN A 167 18.88 5.98 -2.04
CA GLN A 167 19.85 4.97 -1.65
C GLN A 167 20.35 5.26 -0.24
N THR A 168 20.29 4.26 0.64
CA THR A 168 20.86 4.33 2.00
C THR A 168 21.59 3.04 2.35
N PRO A 169 22.32 2.96 3.47
CA PRO A 169 22.84 1.69 3.97
C PRO A 169 21.75 0.65 4.28
N VAL A 170 20.50 1.09 4.50
CA VAL A 170 19.34 0.22 4.77
C VAL A 170 18.80 -0.44 3.49
N GLY A 171 19.10 0.11 2.31
CA GLY A 171 18.71 -0.49 1.04
C GLY A 171 18.65 0.45 -0.16
N GLN A 172 18.23 -0.11 -1.30
CA GLN A 172 17.92 0.62 -2.53
C GLN A 172 16.72 1.58 -2.34
N PRO A 173 16.51 2.56 -3.24
CA PRO A 173 15.39 3.51 -3.15
C PRO A 173 13.99 2.87 -2.99
N ASP A 174 13.79 1.67 -3.55
CA ASP A 174 12.53 0.92 -3.52
C ASP A 174 12.44 -0.05 -2.32
N CYS A 175 13.41 -0.07 -1.40
CA CYS A 175 13.55 -1.10 -0.36
C CYS A 175 12.27 -1.38 0.43
N ALA A 176 11.52 -0.34 0.79
CA ALA A 176 10.26 -0.51 1.50
C ALA A 176 9.18 -1.18 0.63
N SER A 177 9.01 -0.76 -0.62
CA SER A 177 8.06 -1.40 -1.54
C SER A 177 8.48 -2.84 -1.86
N ARG A 178 9.79 -3.09 -1.97
CA ARG A 178 10.33 -4.43 -2.16
C ARG A 178 10.07 -5.34 -0.98
N TRP A 179 10.29 -4.88 0.25
CA TRP A 179 9.94 -5.66 1.44
C TRP A 179 8.44 -5.96 1.50
N ILE A 180 7.58 -4.98 1.16
CA ILE A 180 6.13 -5.19 1.11
C ILE A 180 5.75 -6.24 0.05
N ALA A 181 6.37 -6.19 -1.13
CA ALA A 181 6.15 -7.19 -2.18
C ALA A 181 6.60 -8.60 -1.74
N GLU A 182 7.76 -8.74 -1.11
CA GLU A 182 8.21 -10.02 -0.57
C GLU A 182 7.29 -10.51 0.55
N SER A 183 6.75 -9.60 1.39
CA SER A 183 5.75 -9.96 2.40
C SER A 183 4.45 -10.50 1.77
N ALA A 184 4.04 -9.95 0.62
CA ALA A 184 2.90 -10.46 -0.14
C ALA A 184 3.16 -11.86 -0.70
N LYS A 185 4.36 -12.10 -1.23
CA LYS A 185 4.77 -13.44 -1.68
C LYS A 185 4.82 -14.43 -0.53
N TRP A 186 5.32 -14.01 0.64
CA TRP A 186 5.38 -14.82 1.86
C TRP A 186 3.98 -15.23 2.35
N ILE A 187 3.07 -14.26 2.45
CA ILE A 187 1.67 -14.50 2.82
C ILE A 187 0.98 -15.43 1.82
N GLU A 188 1.17 -15.20 0.52
CA GLU A 188 0.61 -16.05 -0.54
C GLU A 188 1.10 -17.49 -0.44
N ASN A 189 2.42 -17.69 -0.25
CA ASN A 189 3.00 -19.04 -0.14
C ASN A 189 2.47 -19.81 1.07
N LYS A 190 2.18 -19.12 2.18
CA LYS A 190 1.79 -19.76 3.43
C LYS A 190 0.27 -19.93 3.60
N TYR A 191 -0.50 -18.94 3.15
CA TYR A 191 -1.93 -18.84 3.50
C TYR A 191 -2.87 -18.77 2.29
N GLN A 192 -2.35 -18.46 1.10
CA GLN A 192 -3.12 -18.40 -0.15
C GLN A 192 -4.47 -17.65 -0.02
N PRO A 193 -4.48 -16.35 0.36
CA PRO A 193 -5.71 -15.60 0.59
C PRO A 193 -6.65 -15.58 -0.62
N THR A 194 -7.95 -15.38 -0.39
CA THR A 194 -8.91 -15.13 -1.47
C THR A 194 -8.71 -13.73 -2.06
N LEU A 195 -8.42 -12.74 -1.22
CA LEU A 195 -8.06 -11.39 -1.62
C LEU A 195 -6.72 -10.97 -0.99
N ASN A 196 -5.76 -10.58 -1.83
CA ASN A 196 -4.53 -9.92 -1.41
C ASN A 196 -4.63 -8.43 -1.73
N LEU A 197 -4.53 -7.56 -0.73
CA LEU A 197 -4.41 -6.11 -0.89
C LEU A 197 -2.97 -5.71 -0.58
N VAL A 198 -2.23 -5.22 -1.58
CA VAL A 198 -0.79 -4.92 -1.46
C VAL A 198 -0.55 -3.45 -1.81
N TYR A 199 0.08 -2.69 -0.92
CA TYR A 199 0.39 -1.27 -1.13
C TYR A 199 1.87 -1.05 -1.45
N LEU A 200 2.17 -0.37 -2.56
CA LEU A 200 3.52 -0.11 -3.05
C LEU A 200 3.78 1.41 -3.14
N PRO A 201 4.35 2.02 -2.10
CA PRO A 201 4.48 3.48 -1.99
C PRO A 201 5.58 4.15 -2.83
N HIS A 202 6.43 3.38 -3.54
CA HIS A 202 7.73 3.87 -4.04
C HIS A 202 7.67 5.19 -4.83
N LEU A 203 6.70 5.33 -5.75
CA LEU A 203 6.60 6.51 -6.61
C LEU A 203 6.21 7.78 -5.84
N ASP A 204 5.49 7.65 -4.71
CA ASP A 204 5.04 8.81 -3.92
C ASP A 204 6.23 9.62 -3.39
N TYR A 205 7.36 8.97 -3.10
CA TYR A 205 8.51 9.58 -2.44
C TYR A 205 9.15 10.68 -3.30
N ASN A 206 9.77 10.30 -4.41
CA ASN A 206 10.48 11.26 -5.27
C ASN A 206 9.55 12.15 -6.06
N PHE A 207 8.33 11.69 -6.37
CA PHE A 207 7.39 12.56 -7.08
C PHE A 207 6.95 13.71 -6.18
N GLN A 208 6.72 13.50 -4.88
CA GLN A 208 6.46 14.59 -3.94
C GLN A 208 7.71 15.42 -3.63
N ARG A 209 8.89 14.79 -3.51
CA ARG A 209 10.13 15.48 -3.14
C ARG A 209 10.73 16.32 -4.27
N LEU A 210 10.76 15.79 -5.49
CA LEU A 210 11.48 16.36 -6.64
C LEU A 210 10.54 16.82 -7.76
N GLY A 211 9.31 16.34 -7.79
CA GLY A 211 8.36 16.53 -8.88
C GLY A 211 8.45 15.42 -9.93
N PRO A 212 7.34 15.09 -10.61
CA PRO A 212 7.23 13.94 -11.52
C PRO A 212 8.10 14.06 -12.79
N GLN A 213 8.56 15.27 -13.11
CA GLN A 213 9.40 15.54 -14.28
C GLN A 213 10.91 15.44 -14.01
N HIS A 214 11.31 15.28 -12.74
CA HIS A 214 12.73 15.24 -12.37
C HIS A 214 13.44 14.00 -12.99
N PRO A 215 14.67 14.11 -13.50
CA PRO A 215 15.38 12.99 -14.11
C PRO A 215 15.49 11.73 -13.24
N ASP A 216 15.66 11.90 -11.92
CA ASP A 216 15.75 10.78 -10.97
C ASP A 216 14.46 9.96 -10.89
N CYS A 217 13.30 10.57 -11.15
CA CYS A 217 12.01 9.86 -11.21
C CYS A 217 11.98 8.81 -12.32
N ARG A 218 12.83 8.93 -13.35
CA ARG A 218 12.97 7.91 -14.40
C ARG A 218 13.54 6.60 -13.86
N ARG A 219 14.38 6.67 -12.82
CA ARG A 219 14.90 5.48 -12.13
C ARG A 219 13.81 4.85 -11.28
N ASP A 220 13.04 5.64 -10.55
CA ASP A 220 11.94 5.13 -9.72
C ASP A 220 10.88 4.41 -10.54
N LEU A 221 10.58 4.91 -11.75
CA LEU A 221 9.70 4.24 -12.71
C LEU A 221 10.22 2.87 -13.14
N ALA A 222 11.53 2.74 -13.39
CA ALA A 222 12.12 1.45 -13.75
C ALA A 222 12.10 0.47 -12.56
N LEU A 223 12.45 0.95 -11.36
CA LEU A 223 12.43 0.14 -10.14
C LEU A 223 11.03 -0.40 -9.82
N ILE A 224 10.00 0.45 -9.90
CA ILE A 224 8.63 0.02 -9.63
C ILE A 224 8.12 -0.91 -10.74
N ASP A 225 8.49 -0.70 -12.01
CA ASP A 225 8.09 -1.60 -13.10
C ASP A 225 8.65 -3.00 -12.92
N ASP A 226 9.93 -3.10 -12.56
CA ASP A 226 10.57 -4.39 -12.29
C ASP A 226 9.87 -5.11 -11.13
N LEU A 227 9.63 -4.40 -10.03
CA LEU A 227 8.95 -4.93 -8.83
C LEU A 227 7.52 -5.39 -9.12
N VAL A 228 6.72 -4.55 -9.77
CA VAL A 228 5.31 -4.84 -10.08
C VAL A 228 5.24 -5.97 -11.11
N GLY A 229 6.12 -5.98 -12.11
CA GLY A 229 6.20 -7.07 -13.08
C GLY A 229 6.53 -8.42 -12.44
N GLU A 230 7.44 -8.46 -11.47
CA GLU A 230 7.73 -9.67 -10.68
C GLU A 230 6.51 -10.16 -9.89
N LEU A 231 5.80 -9.24 -9.23
CA LEU A 231 4.58 -9.58 -8.49
C LEU A 231 3.47 -10.08 -9.40
N ILE A 232 3.25 -9.43 -10.54
CA ILE A 232 2.27 -9.86 -11.55
C ILE A 232 2.58 -11.30 -11.97
N LEU A 233 3.83 -11.58 -12.37
CA LEU A 233 4.23 -12.92 -12.80
C LEU A 233 4.08 -13.95 -11.66
N PHE A 234 4.44 -13.59 -10.43
CA PHE A 234 4.33 -14.45 -9.26
C PHE A 234 2.88 -14.89 -8.99
N PHE A 235 1.94 -13.95 -8.99
CA PHE A 235 0.52 -14.21 -8.75
C PHE A 235 -0.15 -14.93 -9.94
N GLN A 236 0.17 -14.53 -11.18
CA GLN A 236 -0.36 -15.19 -12.38
C GLN A 236 0.04 -16.66 -12.46
N LYS A 237 1.29 -17.00 -12.11
CA LYS A 237 1.75 -18.41 -12.04
C LYS A 237 0.98 -19.26 -11.02
N ARG A 238 0.27 -18.64 -10.09
CA ARG A 238 -0.55 -19.27 -9.05
C ARG A 238 -2.06 -19.18 -9.35
N ASN A 239 -2.42 -18.80 -10.57
CA ASN A 239 -3.81 -18.57 -10.98
C ASN A 239 -4.54 -17.52 -10.12
N VAL A 240 -3.80 -16.56 -9.57
CA VAL A 240 -4.37 -15.41 -8.86
C VAL A 240 -4.57 -14.29 -9.88
N GLN A 241 -5.80 -13.78 -9.98
CA GLN A 241 -6.13 -12.64 -10.82
C GLN A 241 -5.43 -11.40 -10.27
N VAL A 242 -4.78 -10.62 -11.13
CA VAL A 242 -4.10 -9.39 -10.70
C VAL A 242 -4.92 -8.18 -11.16
N VAL A 243 -5.15 -7.25 -10.23
CA VAL A 243 -5.69 -5.91 -10.48
C VAL A 243 -4.61 -4.91 -10.11
N LEU A 244 -4.19 -4.09 -11.06
CA LEU A 244 -3.29 -2.98 -10.82
C LEU A 244 -4.13 -1.71 -10.71
N LEU A 245 -3.95 -0.94 -9.63
CA LEU A 245 -4.61 0.35 -9.46
C LEU A 245 -3.65 1.40 -8.91
N SER A 246 -4.06 2.66 -9.01
CA SER A 246 -3.39 3.82 -8.44
C SER A 246 -4.43 4.71 -7.74
N GLU A 247 -3.97 5.58 -6.84
CA GLU A 247 -4.83 6.43 -6.02
C GLU A 247 -5.07 7.79 -6.66
N TYR A 248 -3.99 8.54 -6.84
CA TYR A 248 -3.96 9.89 -7.39
C TYR A 248 -2.65 10.07 -8.17
N GLY A 249 -2.64 11.08 -9.03
CA GLY A 249 -1.42 11.54 -9.70
C GLY A 249 -0.76 12.68 -8.94
N ILE A 250 0.54 12.84 -9.16
CA ILE A 250 1.30 14.00 -8.70
C ILE A 250 1.62 14.85 -9.92
N SER A 251 1.35 16.14 -9.82
CA SER A 251 1.58 17.13 -10.87
C SER A 251 2.52 18.23 -10.39
N PRO A 252 3.26 18.89 -11.29
CA PRO A 252 4.01 20.10 -10.95
C PRO A 252 3.09 21.17 -10.36
N VAL A 253 3.57 21.89 -9.35
CA VAL A 253 2.92 23.06 -8.78
C VAL A 253 3.93 24.19 -8.70
N ASP A 254 3.46 25.43 -8.87
CA ASP A 254 4.28 26.62 -8.65
C ASP A 254 4.36 26.93 -7.16
N LYS A 255 5.44 27.60 -6.75
CA LYS A 255 5.65 28.07 -5.38
C LYS A 255 4.83 29.31 -5.06
#